data_AF-A0A183CFM5-F1
#
_entry.id   AF-A0A183CFM5-F1
#
_cell.length_a   1.000
_cell.length_b   1.000
_cell.length_c   1.000
_cell.angle_alpha   90.00
_cell.angle_beta   90.00
_cell.angle_gamma   90.00
#
_symmetry.space_group_name_H-M   'P 1'
#
loop_
_entity.id
_entity.type
_entity.pdbx_description
1 polymer ?
#
loop_
_entity_poly.entity_id
_entity_poly.type
_entity_poly.pdbx_seq_one_letter_code
_entity_poly.pdbx_strand_id
1 'polypeptide(L)'
;MCSLNGRLGEEPHGCQKFQKAIRWHSDSAEDEFGRYAFKKYQRERPKILNSVLQAVGNTPLIKLNKLTAEYGIECNIYCKCEFLSPSGSVKDRVALRLVENAESAGRLRAGMTVIVPSSDNAGISMALVSLLLNVP
;
A
#
# COMPACT_ATOMS: atom_id res chain seq x y z
N MET A 1 -0.52 -19.58 -26.58
CA MET A 1 0.42 -18.92 -27.52
C MET A 1 -0.39 -17.96 -28.37
N CYS A 2 -0.35 -16.66 -28.05
CA CYS A 2 -0.87 -15.61 -28.91
C CYS A 2 0.31 -14.72 -29.28
N SER A 3 0.49 -14.53 -30.59
CA SER A 3 1.69 -13.95 -31.20
C SER A 3 1.75 -12.44 -30.97
N LEU A 4 2.86 -11.95 -30.40
CA LEU A 4 3.19 -10.53 -30.28
C LEU A 4 3.69 -10.03 -31.63
N ASN A 5 2.80 -9.59 -32.51
CA ASN A 5 3.15 -8.79 -33.69
C ASN A 5 1.97 -7.86 -34.04
N GLY A 6 1.82 -6.78 -33.28
CA GLY A 6 0.87 -5.70 -33.54
C GLY A 6 1.55 -4.34 -33.34
N ARG A 7 1.56 -3.52 -34.39
CA ARG A 7 2.05 -2.13 -34.36
C ARG A 7 1.31 -1.33 -33.28
N LEU A 8 2.05 -0.51 -32.53
CA LEU A 8 1.50 0.47 -31.60
C LEU A 8 0.45 1.34 -32.32
N GLY A 9 -0.83 1.16 -32.01
CA GLY A 9 -1.84 2.11 -32.47
C GLY A 9 -3.29 1.66 -32.39
N GLU A 10 -3.63 0.44 -32.80
CA GLU A 10 -5.03 0.07 -32.99
C GLU A 10 -5.33 -1.35 -32.48
N GLU A 11 -6.16 -1.43 -31.45
CA GLU A 11 -6.80 -2.67 -30.97
C GLU A 11 -8.30 -2.57 -31.30
N PRO A 12 -8.90 -3.58 -31.94
CA PRO A 12 -10.33 -3.62 -32.15
C PRO A 12 -11.02 -3.99 -30.82
N HIS A 13 -12.25 -3.55 -30.62
CA HIS A 13 -13.11 -3.80 -29.44
C HIS A 13 -12.99 -2.80 -28.29
N GLY A 14 -13.67 -1.66 -28.41
CA GLY A 14 -14.64 -1.11 -27.43
C GLY A 14 -14.24 -0.85 -25.96
N CYS A 15 -13.03 -1.15 -25.52
CA CYS A 15 -12.57 -0.88 -24.17
C CYS A 15 -12.08 0.57 -24.12
N GLN A 16 -12.96 1.47 -23.67
CA GLN A 16 -12.58 2.85 -23.40
C GLN A 16 -11.38 2.84 -22.44
N LYS A 17 -10.24 3.40 -22.86
CA LYS A 17 -9.06 3.57 -22.01
C LYS A 17 -9.40 4.55 -20.88
N PHE A 18 -9.89 4.03 -19.76
CA PHE A 18 -10.01 4.76 -18.50
C PHE A 18 -8.63 4.89 -17.85
N GLN A 19 -7.73 5.67 -18.44
CA GLN A 19 -6.53 6.14 -17.75
C GLN A 19 -6.57 7.66 -17.75
N LYS A 20 -7.38 8.22 -16.84
CA LYS A 20 -7.27 9.65 -16.50
C LYS A 20 -5.91 9.85 -15.80
N ALA A 21 -5.18 10.87 -16.21
CA ALA A 21 -3.81 11.08 -15.78
C ALA A 21 -3.74 11.52 -14.31
N ILE A 22 -2.92 10.83 -13.50
CA ILE A 22 -2.54 11.27 -12.15
C ILE A 22 -1.42 12.30 -12.29
N ARG A 23 -1.57 13.47 -11.65
CA ARG A 23 -0.51 14.48 -11.56
C ARG A 23 0.29 14.27 -10.29
N TRP A 24 1.60 14.07 -10.44
CA TRP A 24 2.53 13.87 -9.33
C TRP A 24 3.20 15.17 -8.93
N HIS A 25 3.29 15.41 -7.62
CA HIS A 25 4.04 16.49 -7.00
C HIS A 25 5.06 15.91 -6.01
N SER A 26 5.96 16.74 -5.49
CA SER A 26 6.96 16.33 -4.50
C SER A 26 6.33 15.91 -3.16
N ASP A 27 5.14 16.41 -2.84
CA ASP A 27 4.46 16.24 -1.56
C ASP A 27 3.06 15.63 -1.65
N SER A 28 2.60 15.33 -2.86
CA SER A 28 1.21 14.95 -3.11
C SER A 28 1.01 14.32 -4.49
N ALA A 29 -0.16 13.69 -4.67
CA ALA A 29 -0.68 13.29 -5.96
C ALA A 29 -2.09 13.88 -6.14
N GLU A 30 -2.47 14.21 -7.37
CA GLU A 30 -3.79 14.75 -7.69
C GLU A 30 -4.43 13.92 -8.80
N ASP A 31 -5.69 13.59 -8.61
CA ASP A 31 -6.57 12.99 -9.62
C ASP A 31 -7.89 13.77 -9.70
N GLU A 32 -8.86 13.25 -10.46
CA GLU A 32 -10.16 13.88 -10.63
C GLU A 32 -11.01 14.00 -9.35
N PHE A 33 -10.69 13.18 -8.34
CA PHE A 33 -11.39 13.13 -7.06
C PHE A 33 -10.73 14.02 -6.00
N GLY A 34 -9.61 14.68 -6.33
CA GLY A 34 -8.94 15.68 -5.50
C GLY A 34 -7.45 15.44 -5.30
N ARG A 35 -6.89 16.17 -4.34
CA ARG A 35 -5.45 16.13 -4.00
C ARG A 35 -5.20 15.29 -2.74
N TYR A 36 -4.23 14.39 -2.83
CA TYR A 36 -3.81 13.48 -1.76
C TYR A 36 -2.40 13.83 -1.29
N ALA A 37 -2.29 14.40 -0.10
CA ALA A 37 -0.98 14.68 0.51
C ALA A 37 -0.25 13.39 0.89
N PHE A 38 1.07 13.37 0.74
CA PHE A 38 1.91 12.28 1.25
C PHE A 38 2.09 12.40 2.77
N LYS A 39 1.97 11.28 3.48
CA LYS A 39 2.26 11.26 4.92
C LYS A 39 3.76 11.44 5.14
N LYS A 40 4.12 12.36 6.03
CA LYS A 40 5.51 12.50 6.49
C LYS A 40 5.96 11.21 7.15
N TYR A 41 7.16 10.74 6.81
CA TYR A 41 7.76 9.58 7.44
C TYR A 41 8.03 9.88 8.92
N GLN A 42 7.42 9.08 9.81
CA GLN A 42 7.71 9.13 11.24
C GLN A 42 8.89 8.20 11.53
N ARG A 43 10.02 8.80 11.88
CA ARG A 43 11.27 8.09 12.15
C ARG A 43 11.21 7.35 13.49
N GLU A 44 10.58 7.96 14.48
CA GLU A 44 10.49 7.45 15.83
C GLU A 44 9.13 6.82 16.08
N ARG A 45 9.12 5.70 16.80
CA ARG A 45 7.90 5.04 17.27
C ARG A 45 7.87 5.12 18.81
N PRO A 46 6.74 5.51 19.42
CA PRO A 46 6.64 5.54 20.88
C PRO A 46 6.78 4.12 21.45
N LYS A 47 7.32 4.02 22.68
CA LYS A 47 7.52 2.73 23.36
C LYS A 47 6.20 2.01 23.66
N ILE A 48 5.14 2.78 23.93
CA ILE A 48 3.80 2.28 24.20
C ILE A 48 2.90 2.73 23.06
N LEU A 49 2.19 1.78 22.45
CA LEU A 49 1.26 2.04 21.35
C LEU A 49 -0.18 1.97 21.86
N ASN A 50 -1.01 2.95 21.49
CA ASN A 50 -2.42 2.98 21.89
C ASN A 50 -3.31 2.09 21.01
N SER A 51 -2.80 1.67 19.86
CA SER A 51 -3.47 0.77 18.93
C SER A 51 -2.43 0.00 18.14
N VAL A 52 -2.75 -1.24 17.76
CA VAL A 52 -1.92 -2.05 16.87
C VAL A 52 -1.75 -1.38 15.49
N LEU A 53 -2.68 -0.49 15.08
CA LEU A 53 -2.51 0.31 13.85
C LEU A 53 -1.26 1.21 13.89
N GLN A 54 -0.81 1.64 15.08
CA GLN A 54 0.42 2.42 15.23
C GLN A 54 1.68 1.55 15.03
N ALA A 55 1.55 0.23 15.03
CA ALA A 55 2.61 -0.70 14.68
C ALA A 55 2.75 -0.90 13.16
N VAL A 56 1.81 -0.41 12.34
CA VAL A 56 1.92 -0.44 10.88
C VAL A 56 3.06 0.47 10.42
N GLY A 57 3.93 -0.07 9.57
CA GLY A 57 5.11 0.64 9.09
C GLY A 57 6.28 0.60 10.08
N ASN A 58 7.24 1.52 9.92
CA ASN A 58 8.53 1.54 10.61
C ASN A 58 9.20 0.15 10.80
N THR A 59 9.00 -0.74 9.82
CA THR A 59 9.54 -2.10 9.78
C THR A 59 11.06 -2.05 9.60
N PRO A 60 11.81 -3.02 10.13
CA PRO A 60 13.26 -2.97 10.10
C PRO A 60 13.81 -3.13 8.67
N LEU A 61 14.99 -2.55 8.47
CA LEU A 61 15.82 -2.76 7.30
C LEU A 61 17.02 -3.62 7.74
N ILE A 62 17.08 -4.87 7.29
CA ILE A 62 18.06 -5.86 7.78
C ILE A 62 19.12 -6.10 6.71
N LYS A 63 20.41 -5.95 7.06
CA LYS A 63 21.53 -6.20 6.14
C LYS A 63 21.75 -7.71 5.92
N LEU A 64 21.89 -8.13 4.67
CA LEU A 64 22.04 -9.54 4.29
C LEU A 64 23.52 -9.99 4.22
N ASN A 65 24.19 -10.04 5.37
CA ASN A 65 25.65 -10.23 5.42
C ASN A 65 26.15 -11.56 4.81
N LYS A 66 25.49 -12.68 5.11
CA LYS A 66 25.96 -14.02 4.68
C LYS A 66 25.79 -14.22 3.18
N LEU A 67 24.61 -13.87 2.66
CA LEU A 67 24.28 -14.00 1.23
C LEU A 67 25.23 -13.14 0.38
N THR A 68 25.50 -11.90 0.77
CA THR A 68 26.43 -11.04 0.01
C THR A 68 27.85 -11.62 -0.02
N ALA A 69 28.31 -12.20 1.09
CA ALA A 69 29.64 -12.82 1.15
C ALA A 69 29.73 -14.09 0.30
N GLU A 70 28.70 -14.95 0.34
CA GLU A 70 28.64 -16.20 -0.41
C GLU A 70 28.70 -15.97 -1.93
N TYR A 71 28.04 -14.93 -2.43
CA TYR A 71 28.00 -14.61 -3.86
C TYR A 71 29.02 -13.56 -4.31
N GLY A 72 29.96 -13.15 -3.43
CA GLY A 72 30.98 -12.15 -3.77
C GLY A 72 30.40 -10.77 -4.12
N ILE A 73 29.27 -10.39 -3.53
CA ILE A 73 28.60 -9.12 -3.79
C ILE A 73 29.23 -8.02 -2.94
N GLU A 74 29.84 -7.03 -3.60
CA GLU A 74 30.53 -5.92 -2.94
C GLU A 74 29.59 -4.83 -2.40
N CYS A 75 28.37 -4.72 -2.94
CA CYS A 75 27.41 -3.71 -2.50
C CYS A 75 26.61 -4.15 -1.26
N ASN A 76 26.12 -3.17 -0.48
CA ASN A 76 25.24 -3.46 0.64
C ASN A 76 23.83 -3.88 0.14
N ILE A 77 23.43 -5.10 0.45
CA ILE A 77 22.04 -5.56 0.24
C ILE A 77 21.29 -5.54 1.57
N TYR A 78 20.08 -4.98 1.54
CA TYR A 78 19.19 -4.92 2.68
C TYR A 78 17.81 -5.51 2.35
N CYS A 79 17.19 -6.16 3.33
CA CYS A 79 15.81 -6.62 3.26
C CYS A 79 14.90 -5.67 4.05
N LYS A 80 13.86 -5.16 3.41
CA LYS A 80 12.78 -4.42 4.07
C LYS A 80 11.73 -5.41 4.58
N CYS A 81 11.74 -5.70 5.87
CA CYS A 81 10.97 -6.80 6.45
C CYS A 81 9.51 -6.40 6.74
N GLU A 82 8.71 -6.22 5.69
CA GLU A 82 7.29 -5.84 5.79
C GLU A 82 6.39 -6.93 6.38
N PHE A 83 6.88 -8.18 6.45
CA PHE A 83 6.19 -9.28 7.12
C PHE A 83 6.10 -9.09 8.65
N LEU A 84 6.76 -8.08 9.21
CA LEU A 84 6.65 -7.69 10.62
C LEU A 84 5.57 -6.63 10.88
N SER A 85 4.80 -6.25 9.85
CA SER A 85 3.58 -5.47 10.07
C SER A 85 2.52 -6.33 10.77
N PRO A 86 1.55 -5.73 11.47
CA PRO A 86 0.56 -6.45 12.29
C PRO A 86 -0.16 -7.63 11.64
N SER A 87 -0.56 -7.53 10.37
CA SER A 87 -1.22 -8.63 9.66
C SER A 87 -0.22 -9.62 9.04
N GLY A 88 1.08 -9.38 9.20
CA GLY A 88 2.14 -10.15 8.57
C GLY A 88 2.46 -9.72 7.14
N SER A 89 2.02 -8.55 6.67
CA SER A 89 2.24 -8.15 5.26
C SER A 89 2.41 -6.65 5.04
N VAL A 90 2.96 -6.29 3.87
CA VAL A 90 3.06 -4.91 3.40
C VAL A 90 1.70 -4.23 3.18
N LYS A 91 0.63 -5.01 3.02
CA LYS A 91 -0.71 -4.50 2.66
C LYS A 91 -1.34 -3.68 3.78
N ASP A 92 -0.88 -3.83 5.03
CA ASP A 92 -1.31 -3.00 6.17
C ASP A 92 -1.14 -1.51 5.91
N ARG A 93 -0.05 -1.13 5.22
CA ARG A 93 0.23 0.28 4.90
C ARG A 93 -0.84 0.88 4.00
N VAL A 94 -1.23 0.13 2.97
CA VAL A 94 -2.22 0.58 1.98
C VAL A 94 -3.61 0.52 2.59
N ALA A 95 -3.94 -0.55 3.30
CA ALA A 95 -5.23 -0.71 3.97
C ALA A 95 -5.50 0.45 4.93
N LEU A 96 -4.54 0.74 5.83
CA LEU A 96 -4.66 1.84 6.78
C LEU A 96 -4.83 3.18 6.03
N ARG A 97 -4.02 3.43 5.00
CA ARG A 97 -4.08 4.69 4.25
C ARG A 97 -5.39 4.86 3.49
N LEU A 98 -5.94 3.80 2.93
CA LEU A 98 -7.22 3.83 2.20
C LEU A 98 -8.37 4.19 3.13
N VAL A 99 -8.45 3.52 4.28
CA VAL A 99 -9.54 3.75 5.26
C VAL A 99 -9.44 5.16 5.83
N GLU A 100 -8.27 5.59 6.31
CA GLU A 100 -8.07 6.95 6.81
C GLU A 100 -8.43 8.04 5.77
N ASN A 101 -8.03 7.82 4.52
CA ASN A 101 -8.37 8.75 3.45
C ASN A 101 -9.87 8.78 3.18
N ALA A 102 -10.53 7.62 3.13
CA ALA A 102 -11.96 7.54 2.89
C ALA A 102 -12.78 8.16 4.02
N GLU A 103 -12.38 7.95 5.28
CA GLU A 103 -13.00 8.59 6.45
C GLU A 103 -12.79 10.11 6.43
N SER A 104 -11.55 10.57 6.23
CA SER A 104 -11.25 12.01 6.19
C SER A 104 -11.97 12.75 5.05
N ALA A 105 -12.24 12.05 3.93
CA ALA A 105 -13.02 12.57 2.81
C ALA A 105 -14.53 12.40 2.99
N GLY A 106 -15.01 11.81 4.10
CA GLY A 106 -16.43 11.54 4.35
C GLY A 106 -17.06 10.48 3.42
N ARG A 107 -16.23 9.75 2.68
CA ARG A 107 -16.62 8.65 1.77
C ARG A 107 -16.89 7.35 2.52
N LEU A 108 -16.26 7.18 3.68
CA LEU A 108 -16.51 6.11 4.63
C LEU A 108 -17.10 6.69 5.91
N ARG A 109 -18.15 6.05 6.43
CA ARG A 109 -18.88 6.49 7.62
C ARG A 109 -19.21 5.29 8.49
N ALA A 110 -19.42 5.53 9.78
CA ALA A 110 -19.87 4.51 10.71
C ALA A 110 -21.14 3.82 10.19
N GLY A 111 -21.16 2.48 10.27
CA GLY A 111 -22.26 1.64 9.78
C GLY A 111 -22.19 1.26 8.31
N MET A 112 -21.21 1.74 7.55
CA MET A 112 -20.95 1.26 6.18
C MET A 112 -20.14 -0.05 6.19
N THR A 113 -20.32 -0.87 5.16
CA THR A 113 -19.55 -2.11 4.98
C THR A 113 -18.45 -1.94 3.95
N VAL A 114 -17.24 -2.37 4.29
CA VAL A 114 -16.08 -2.35 3.38
C VAL A 114 -16.00 -3.65 2.59
N ILE A 115 -16.04 -3.54 1.26
CA ILE A 115 -15.91 -4.68 0.35
C ILE A 115 -14.52 -4.66 -0.27
N VAL A 116 -13.80 -5.78 -0.16
CA VAL A 116 -12.45 -5.96 -0.72
C VAL A 116 -12.46 -7.15 -1.68
N PRO A 117 -12.33 -6.93 -3.00
CA PRO A 117 -12.31 -8.01 -3.98
C PRO A 117 -10.91 -8.65 -4.06
N SER A 118 -10.41 -9.19 -2.95
CA SER A 118 -9.10 -9.86 -2.88
C SER A 118 -9.11 -11.01 -1.89
N SER A 119 -8.51 -12.13 -2.27
CA SER A 119 -8.28 -13.29 -1.42
C SER A 119 -6.87 -13.33 -0.78
N ASP A 120 -6.02 -12.34 -1.05
CA ASP A 120 -4.65 -12.23 -0.53
C ASP A 120 -4.63 -11.41 0.78
N ASN A 121 -3.43 -11.19 1.31
CA ASN A 121 -3.04 -10.26 2.36
C ASN A 121 -3.80 -8.92 2.39
N ALA A 122 -4.24 -8.40 1.23
CA ALA A 122 -5.06 -7.19 1.20
C ALA A 122 -6.39 -7.36 1.95
N GLY A 123 -7.06 -8.51 1.81
CA GLY A 123 -8.27 -8.83 2.55
C GLY A 123 -8.01 -8.92 4.06
N ILE A 124 -6.91 -9.57 4.46
CA ILE A 124 -6.52 -9.71 5.88
C ILE A 124 -6.20 -8.34 6.49
N SER A 125 -5.36 -7.54 5.82
CA SER A 125 -5.00 -6.19 6.28
C SER A 125 -6.22 -5.28 6.38
N MET A 126 -7.13 -5.32 5.40
CA MET A 126 -8.36 -4.53 5.43
C MET A 126 -9.28 -4.99 6.56
N ALA A 127 -9.47 -6.30 6.76
CA ALA A 127 -10.28 -6.81 7.86
C ALA A 127 -9.73 -6.35 9.23
N LEU A 128 -8.41 -6.40 9.44
CA LEU A 128 -7.76 -5.90 10.65
C LEU A 128 -8.01 -4.40 10.85
N VAL A 129 -7.81 -3.59 9.82
CA VAL A 129 -7.98 -2.13 9.89
C VAL A 129 -9.45 -1.75 10.13
N SER A 130 -10.37 -2.34 9.36
CA SER A 130 -11.80 -2.09 9.45
C SER A 130 -12.34 -2.43 10.86
N LEU A 131 -11.94 -3.58 11.43
CA LEU A 131 -12.31 -3.95 12.79
C LEU A 131 -11.87 -2.92 13.83
N LEU A 132 -10.63 -2.42 13.73
CA LEU A 132 -10.05 -1.50 14.70
C LEU A 132 -10.57 -0.06 14.57
N LEU A 133 -11.17 0.27 13.44
CA LEU A 133 -11.82 1.56 13.18
C LEU A 133 -13.34 1.50 13.28
N ASN A 134 -13.90 0.36 13.71
CA ASN A 134 -15.34 0.12 13.86
C ASN A 134 -16.12 0.28 12.54
N VAL A 135 -15.52 -0.22 11.46
CA VAL A 135 -16.15 -0.29 10.14
C VAL A 135 -16.41 -1.76 9.82
N PRO A 136 -17.68 -2.18 9.65
CA PRO A 136 -18.03 -3.54 9.24
C PRO A 136 -17.41 -4.01 7.91
#